data_AF-A0AAI9LKC5-F1
#
_entry.id   AF-A0AAI9LKC5-F1
#
_cell.length_a   1.000
_cell.length_b   1.000
_cell.length_c   1.000
_cell.angle_alpha   90.00
_cell.angle_beta   90.00
_cell.angle_gamma   90.00
#
_symmetry.space_group_name_H-M   'P 1'
#
loop_
_entity.id
_entity.type
_entity.pdbx_description
1 polymer ?
#
loop_
_entity_poly.entity_id
_entity_poly.type
_entity_poly.pdbx_seq_one_letter_code
_entity_poly.pdbx_strand_id
1 'polypeptide(L)'
;MRKILILAVKLAGVLLCGQAFGASIDETVGMVAQTRQTTVATINGRDAEIIYVGRFGDCDSVAVRSGKHYQHFRVCSGRVQARNTVAPSWADDQGSQRVLAAVVRNAIFYGQSAQVDENGYLITARTLGAVEASCKNVEVVISYDGDLVDRGLKRICG
;
A
#
# COMPACT_ATOMS: atom_id res chain seq x y z
N MET A 1 -17.62 -67.63 -14.87
CA MET A 1 -16.82 -66.49 -15.41
C MET A 1 -16.72 -65.42 -14.34
N ARG A 2 -15.52 -64.86 -14.15
CA ARG A 2 -15.15 -63.57 -13.49
C ARG A 2 -15.84 -63.22 -12.16
N LYS A 3 -15.18 -63.33 -10.99
CA LYS A 3 -14.07 -62.53 -10.43
C LYS A 3 -14.39 -61.04 -10.14
N ILE A 4 -14.11 -60.68 -8.89
CA ILE A 4 -13.66 -59.38 -8.33
C ILE A 4 -14.78 -58.55 -7.68
N LEU A 5 -14.95 -58.61 -6.36
CA LEU A 5 -14.16 -58.06 -5.23
C LEU A 5 -14.75 -56.71 -4.79
N ILE A 6 -15.47 -56.76 -3.67
CA ILE A 6 -15.97 -55.63 -2.90
C ILE A 6 -14.74 -54.84 -2.41
N LEU A 7 -14.52 -53.64 -2.95
CA LEU A 7 -13.54 -52.70 -2.38
C LEU A 7 -14.30 -51.57 -1.67
N ALA A 8 -14.38 -51.71 -0.34
CA ALA A 8 -14.78 -50.66 0.56
C ALA A 8 -13.76 -49.52 0.49
N VAL A 9 -14.09 -48.42 -0.20
CA VAL A 9 -13.33 -47.18 -0.09
C VAL A 9 -13.84 -46.43 1.13
N LYS A 10 -13.13 -46.61 2.24
CA LYS A 10 -13.20 -45.70 3.39
C LYS A 10 -12.70 -44.32 2.91
N LEU A 11 -13.62 -43.41 2.59
CA LEU A 11 -13.31 -41.98 2.54
C LEU A 11 -13.08 -41.52 3.99
N ALA A 12 -11.85 -41.72 4.47
CA ALA A 12 -11.35 -41.03 5.64
C ALA A 12 -11.25 -39.54 5.28
N GLY A 13 -12.01 -38.73 5.99
CA GLY A 13 -12.01 -37.28 5.86
C GLY A 13 -10.61 -36.71 6.01
N VAL A 14 -10.22 -35.88 5.04
CA VAL A 14 -9.30 -34.79 5.30
C VAL A 14 -10.13 -33.53 5.15
N LEU A 15 -10.75 -33.12 6.26
CA LEU A 15 -11.06 -31.72 6.49
C LEU A 15 -9.72 -30.99 6.43
N LEU A 16 -9.39 -30.46 5.24
CA LEU A 16 -8.45 -29.36 5.12
C LEU A 16 -9.12 -28.17 5.82
N CYS A 17 -9.04 -28.15 7.16
CA CYS A 17 -9.07 -26.90 7.89
C CYS A 17 -7.90 -26.10 7.33
N GLY A 18 -8.20 -25.22 6.37
CA GLY A 18 -7.29 -24.19 5.93
C GLY A 18 -6.88 -23.42 7.17
N GLN A 19 -5.69 -23.73 7.68
CA GLN A 19 -5.04 -22.88 8.65
C GLN A 19 -4.76 -21.59 7.87
N ALA A 20 -5.59 -20.58 8.11
CA ALA A 20 -5.30 -19.22 7.72
C ALA A 20 -4.06 -18.80 8.54
N PHE A 21 -2.89 -19.21 8.07
CA PHE A 21 -1.63 -18.64 8.51
C PHE A 21 -1.67 -17.18 8.05
N GLY A 22 -2.05 -16.28 8.95
CA GLY A 22 -1.99 -14.85 8.67
C GLY A 22 -0.56 -14.52 8.28
N ALA A 23 -0.38 -13.89 7.12
CA ALA A 23 0.93 -13.49 6.64
C ALA A 23 1.61 -12.62 7.70
N SER A 24 2.92 -12.82 7.89
CA SER A 24 3.66 -11.98 8.83
C SER A 24 3.67 -10.52 8.33
N ILE A 25 3.81 -9.57 9.25
CA ILE A 25 3.90 -8.15 8.88
C ILE A 25 5.11 -7.90 7.96
N ASP A 26 6.25 -8.54 8.24
CA ASP A 26 7.47 -8.39 7.45
C ASP A 26 7.31 -8.95 6.03
N GLU A 27 6.70 -10.12 5.88
CA GLU A 27 6.41 -10.70 4.56
C GLU A 27 5.50 -9.77 3.74
N THR A 28 4.44 -9.26 4.37
CA THR A 28 3.47 -8.39 3.70
C THR A 28 4.10 -7.04 3.32
N VAL A 29 4.88 -6.45 4.22
CA VAL A 29 5.63 -5.21 3.97
C VAL A 29 6.66 -5.41 2.86
N GLY A 30 7.38 -6.53 2.87
CA GLY A 30 8.35 -6.90 1.84
C GLY A 30 7.69 -7.07 0.46
N MET A 31 6.54 -7.74 0.41
CA MET A 31 5.74 -7.88 -0.81
C MET A 31 5.27 -6.52 -1.35
N VAL A 32 4.77 -5.63 -0.50
CA VAL A 32 4.34 -4.29 -0.91
C VAL A 32 5.50 -3.44 -1.40
N ALA A 33 6.67 -3.51 -0.75
CA ALA A 33 7.88 -2.86 -1.24
C ALA A 33 8.31 -3.38 -2.63
N GLN A 34 8.27 -4.71 -2.83
CA GLN A 34 8.64 -5.33 -4.11
C GLN A 34 7.69 -4.96 -5.24
N THR A 35 6.38 -5.03 -4.97
CA THR A 35 5.33 -4.78 -5.99
C THR A 35 5.05 -3.30 -6.19
N ARG A 36 5.39 -2.45 -5.21
CA ARG A 36 5.01 -1.03 -5.12
C ARG A 36 3.50 -0.81 -5.19
N GLN A 37 2.73 -1.80 -4.74
CA GLN A 37 1.29 -1.79 -4.76
C GLN A 37 0.75 -1.81 -3.33
N THR A 38 -0.05 -0.79 -2.99
CA THR A 38 -0.84 -0.75 -1.75
C THR A 38 -1.87 -1.88 -1.75
N THR A 39 -2.03 -2.57 -0.63
CA THR A 39 -2.95 -3.70 -0.47
C THR A 39 -3.60 -3.73 0.90
N VAL A 40 -4.58 -4.61 1.09
CA VAL A 40 -5.16 -4.97 2.39
C VAL A 40 -4.81 -6.42 2.68
N ALA A 41 -4.32 -6.70 3.89
CA ALA A 41 -4.01 -8.06 4.33
C ALA A 41 -4.40 -8.27 5.79
N THR A 42 -4.68 -9.53 6.14
CA THR A 42 -4.94 -9.92 7.52
C THR A 42 -3.62 -10.23 8.23
N ILE A 43 -3.19 -9.34 9.13
CA ILE A 43 -1.96 -9.47 9.93
C ILE A 43 -2.38 -9.80 11.36
N ASN A 44 -1.90 -10.93 11.89
CA ASN A 44 -2.25 -11.40 13.24
C ASN A 44 -3.77 -11.45 13.51
N GLY A 45 -4.55 -11.86 12.51
CA GLY A 45 -6.01 -11.97 12.60
C GLY A 45 -6.77 -10.64 12.52
N ARG A 46 -6.11 -9.54 12.13
CA ARG A 46 -6.75 -8.23 11.92
C ARG A 46 -6.44 -7.70 10.53
N ASP A 47 -7.45 -7.16 9.87
CA ASP A 47 -7.23 -6.50 8.59
C ASP A 47 -6.45 -5.20 8.79
N ALA A 48 -5.40 -5.04 7.99
CA ALA A 48 -4.56 -3.88 7.95
C ALA A 48 -4.38 -3.43 6.50
N GLU A 49 -4.30 -2.12 6.28
CA GLU A 49 -3.93 -1.56 4.99
C GLU A 49 -2.42 -1.35 4.95
N ILE A 50 -1.76 -1.88 3.94
CA ILE A 50 -0.31 -1.81 3.75
C ILE A 50 -0.06 -0.93 2.53
N ILE A 51 0.47 0.25 2.77
CA ILE A 51 0.55 1.37 1.84
C ILE A 51 2.00 1.51 1.39
N TYR A 52 2.24 1.42 0.08
CA TYR A 52 3.52 1.81 -0.49
C TYR A 52 3.61 3.34 -0.49
N VAL A 53 4.58 3.89 0.24
CA VAL A 53 4.73 5.35 0.42
C VAL A 53 5.60 5.93 -0.68
N GLY A 54 6.67 5.22 -1.06
CA GLY A 54 7.64 5.70 -2.05
C GLY A 54 9.05 5.25 -1.71
N ARG A 55 10.02 5.75 -2.46
CA ARG A 55 11.45 5.54 -2.19
C ARG A 55 12.02 6.68 -1.36
N PHE A 56 12.91 6.34 -0.45
CA PHE A 56 13.72 7.29 0.31
C PHE A 56 15.17 6.80 0.32
N GLY A 57 16.04 7.53 -0.39
CA GLY A 57 17.36 7.02 -0.76
C GLY A 57 17.25 5.68 -1.49
N ASP A 58 17.99 4.69 -1.00
CA ASP A 58 18.04 3.34 -1.57
C ASP A 58 17.01 2.37 -0.99
N CYS A 59 16.10 2.86 -0.14
CA CYS A 59 15.09 2.04 0.52
C CYS A 59 13.69 2.34 0.02
N ASP A 60 12.85 1.31 -0.03
CA ASP A 60 11.40 1.46 -0.18
C ASP A 60 10.78 1.76 1.19
N SER A 61 9.78 2.62 1.21
CA SER A 61 9.09 3.07 2.42
C SER A 61 7.64 2.59 2.38
N VAL A 62 7.22 1.96 3.47
CA VAL A 62 5.91 1.30 3.57
C VAL A 62 5.26 1.71 4.88
N ALA A 63 3.97 1.97 4.86
CA ALA A 63 3.18 2.23 6.06
C ALA A 63 2.13 1.13 6.25
N VAL A 64 1.91 0.70 7.48
CA VAL A 64 0.84 -0.24 7.85
C VAL A 64 -0.16 0.51 8.72
N ARG A 65 -1.40 0.64 8.22
CA ARG A 65 -2.52 1.21 8.98
C ARG A 65 -3.23 0.12 9.76
N SER A 66 -3.24 0.26 11.07
CA SER A 66 -4.04 -0.56 11.99
C SER A 66 -4.86 0.38 12.88
N GLY A 67 -6.16 0.46 12.65
CA GLY A 67 -7.02 1.43 13.31
C GLY A 67 -6.71 2.87 12.87
N LYS A 68 -6.40 3.77 13.81
CA LYS A 68 -6.11 5.19 13.54
C LYS A 68 -4.61 5.52 13.44
N HIS A 69 -3.73 4.54 13.61
CA HIS A 69 -2.29 4.76 13.65
C HIS A 69 -1.61 4.11 12.45
N TYR A 70 -0.56 4.77 11.96
CA TYR A 70 0.35 4.24 10.98
C TYR A 70 1.62 3.74 11.69
N GLN A 71 2.04 2.52 11.35
CA GLN A 71 3.38 2.04 11.63
C GLN A 71 4.20 2.19 10.35
N HIS A 72 5.45 2.65 10.46
CA HIS A 72 6.30 2.89 9.31
C HIS A 72 7.41 1.85 9.23
N PHE A 73 7.77 1.47 8.01
CA PHE A 73 8.79 0.48 7.71
C PHE A 73 9.69 0.96 6.58
N ARG A 74 10.95 0.56 6.63
CA ARG A 74 11.90 0.63 5.51
C ARG A 74 12.25 -0.75 5.03
N VAL A 75 12.30 -0.91 3.71
CA VAL A 75 12.80 -2.12 3.08
C VAL A 75 14.06 -1.74 2.32
N CYS A 76 15.21 -2.08 2.90
CA CYS A 76 16.52 -1.77 2.36
C CYS A 76 17.23 -3.08 2.01
N SER A 77 17.61 -3.26 0.73
CA SER A 77 18.24 -4.52 0.27
C SER A 77 17.45 -5.78 0.70
N GLY A 78 16.12 -5.71 0.62
CA GLY A 78 15.21 -6.80 1.00
C GLY A 78 14.99 -7.01 2.51
N ARG A 79 15.64 -6.22 3.38
CA ARG A 79 15.44 -6.30 4.84
C ARG A 79 14.40 -5.30 5.30
N VAL A 80 13.36 -5.80 5.98
CA VAL A 80 12.32 -4.98 6.62
C VAL A 80 12.81 -4.44 7.96
N GLN A 81 12.62 -3.15 8.18
CA GLN A 81 13.01 -2.45 9.40
C GLN A 81 11.88 -1.55 9.87
N ALA A 82 11.35 -1.79 11.06
CA ALA A 82 10.37 -0.90 11.67
C ALA A 82 10.99 0.46 12.02
N ARG A 83 10.20 1.52 11.87
CA ARG A 83 10.57 2.90 12.16
C ARG A 83 9.71 3.41 13.31
N ASN A 84 10.35 3.73 14.43
CA ASN A 84 9.70 4.36 15.58
C ASN A 84 9.70 5.88 15.42
N THR A 85 9.05 6.37 14.37
CA THR A 85 8.95 7.78 14.03
C THR A 85 7.49 8.20 13.94
N VAL A 86 7.23 9.47 14.24
CA VAL A 86 5.93 10.10 14.03
C VAL A 86 6.16 11.17 12.98
N ALA A 87 5.53 11.01 11.82
CA ALA A 87 5.64 12.01 10.76
C ALA A 87 4.96 13.32 11.22
N PRO A 88 5.55 14.49 10.93
CA PRO A 88 4.91 15.77 11.25
C PRO A 88 3.61 15.90 10.45
N SER A 89 2.60 16.53 11.04
CA SER A 89 1.35 16.85 10.33
C SER A 89 1.65 17.74 9.12
N TRP A 90 1.03 17.48 7.98
CA TRP A 90 1.20 18.32 6.80
C TRP A 90 0.65 19.72 7.04
N ALA A 91 1.44 20.74 6.70
CA ALA A 91 1.02 22.13 6.79
C ALA A 91 0.10 22.44 5.60
N ASP A 92 -1.19 22.64 5.88
CA ASP A 92 -2.20 23.02 4.88
C ASP A 92 -2.10 24.52 4.52
N ASP A 93 -0.91 24.96 4.14
CA ASP A 93 -0.64 26.33 3.72
C ASP A 93 -0.81 26.52 2.20
N GLN A 94 -0.89 27.78 1.74
CA GLN A 94 -1.11 28.08 0.33
C GLN A 94 0.02 27.62 -0.61
N GLY A 95 1.25 27.51 -0.12
CA GLY A 95 2.38 26.96 -0.88
C GLY A 95 2.19 25.47 -1.11
N SER A 96 2.00 24.72 -0.02
CA SER A 96 1.76 23.28 0.00
C SER A 96 0.54 22.89 -0.85
N GLN A 97 -0.55 23.65 -0.77
CA GLN A 97 -1.74 23.43 -1.60
C GLN A 97 -1.51 23.68 -3.10
N ARG A 98 -0.68 24.68 -3.46
CA ARG A 98 -0.30 24.91 -4.86
C ARG A 98 0.52 23.75 -5.43
N VAL A 99 1.45 23.22 -4.64
CA VAL A 99 2.24 22.04 -5.03
C VAL A 99 1.34 20.82 -5.18
N LEU A 100 0.43 20.56 -4.24
CA LEU A 100 -0.54 19.48 -4.34
C LEU A 100 -1.38 19.59 -5.63
N ALA A 101 -1.94 20.76 -5.92
CA ALA A 101 -2.73 20.99 -7.12
C ALA A 101 -1.93 20.75 -8.41
N ALA A 102 -0.67 21.19 -8.45
CA ALA A 102 0.23 20.97 -9.59
C ALA A 102 0.56 19.48 -9.76
N VAL A 103 0.90 18.79 -8.67
CA VAL A 103 1.22 17.35 -8.68
C VAL A 103 0.01 16.52 -9.14
N VAL A 104 -1.19 16.81 -8.63
CA VAL A 104 -2.42 16.12 -9.05
C VAL A 104 -2.71 16.38 -10.54
N ARG A 105 -2.61 17.64 -10.99
CA ARG A 105 -2.82 17.99 -12.41
C ARG A 105 -1.85 17.24 -13.32
N ASN A 106 -0.57 17.24 -13.00
CA ASN A 106 0.45 16.54 -13.78
C ASN A 106 0.21 15.02 -13.77
N ALA A 107 -0.19 14.43 -12.64
CA ALA A 107 -0.53 13.01 -12.61
C ALA A 107 -1.72 12.67 -13.51
N ILE A 108 -2.74 13.54 -13.62
CA ILE A 108 -3.87 13.33 -14.55
C ILE A 108 -3.39 13.27 -16.01
N PHE A 109 -2.44 14.13 -16.40
CA PHE A 109 -1.93 14.18 -17.77
C PHE A 109 -0.89 13.10 -18.07
N TYR A 110 0.05 12.87 -17.16
CA TYR A 110 1.23 12.02 -17.38
C TYR A 110 1.16 10.67 -16.66
N GLY A 111 0.07 10.39 -15.95
CA GLY A 111 -0.15 9.15 -15.21
C GLY A 111 0.42 9.16 -13.79
N GLN A 112 1.48 9.91 -13.54
CA GLN A 112 2.08 10.12 -12.21
C GLN A 112 2.86 11.44 -12.13
N SER A 113 3.03 11.97 -10.93
CA SER A 113 3.86 13.16 -10.68
C SER A 113 4.31 13.18 -9.22
N ALA A 114 5.44 13.82 -8.95
CA ALA A 114 5.97 13.99 -7.61
C ALA A 114 6.68 15.33 -7.49
N GLN A 115 6.54 15.98 -6.34
CA GLN A 115 7.26 17.23 -6.03
C GLN A 115 7.42 17.38 -4.52
N VAL A 116 8.55 17.95 -4.10
CA VAL A 116 8.80 18.34 -2.71
C VAL A 116 8.36 19.80 -2.53
N ASP A 117 7.59 20.07 -1.47
CA ASP A 117 7.21 21.44 -1.11
C ASP A 117 8.33 22.16 -0.33
N GLU A 118 8.12 23.44 -0.03
CA GLU A 118 9.12 24.27 0.68
C GLU A 118 9.35 23.82 2.13
N ASN A 119 8.40 23.07 2.71
CA ASN A 119 8.48 22.55 4.07
C ASN A 119 9.14 21.14 4.12
N GLY A 120 9.51 20.57 2.96
CA GLY A 120 10.19 19.28 2.87
C GLY A 120 9.26 18.07 2.73
N TYR A 121 7.95 18.27 2.54
CA TYR A 121 7.05 17.15 2.28
C TYR A 121 7.14 16.73 0.82
N LEU A 122 7.35 15.45 0.59
CA LEU A 122 7.23 14.84 -0.73
C LEU A 122 5.76 14.51 -0.98
N ILE A 123 5.18 15.20 -1.97
CA ILE A 123 3.83 14.98 -2.46
C ILE A 123 3.93 14.18 -3.76
N THR A 124 3.31 13.01 -3.78
CA THR A 124 3.22 12.16 -4.96
C THR A 124 1.77 11.94 -5.35
N ALA A 125 1.50 11.86 -6.64
CA ALA A 125 0.20 11.48 -7.17
C ALA A 125 0.37 10.47 -8.30
N ARG A 126 -0.51 9.46 -8.33
CA ARG A 126 -0.58 8.49 -9.42
C ARG A 126 -2.02 8.19 -9.81
N THR A 127 -2.23 7.98 -11.10
CA THR A 127 -3.51 7.49 -11.63
C THR A 127 -3.57 5.97 -11.46
N LEU A 128 -4.66 5.47 -10.87
CA LEU A 128 -4.88 4.03 -10.65
C LEU A 128 -5.67 3.36 -11.78
N GLY A 129 -6.06 4.13 -12.80
CA GLY A 129 -6.92 3.69 -13.91
C GLY A 129 -8.05 4.68 -14.18
N ALA A 130 -8.70 4.49 -15.33
CA ALA A 130 -9.92 5.21 -15.70
C ALA A 130 -11.14 4.41 -15.27
N VAL A 131 -12.11 5.07 -14.63
CA VAL A 131 -13.42 4.46 -14.31
C VAL A 131 -14.34 4.59 -15.51
N GLU A 132 -14.26 5.75 -16.18
CA GLU A 132 -15.02 6.14 -17.36
C GLU A 132 -14.11 6.99 -18.25
N ALA A 133 -14.49 7.20 -19.51
CA ALA A 133 -13.64 7.91 -20.50
C ALA A 133 -13.16 9.30 -20.02
N SER A 134 -13.93 9.98 -19.16
CA SER A 134 -13.62 11.32 -18.63
C SER A 134 -13.22 11.35 -17.14
N CYS A 135 -13.21 10.21 -16.44
CA CYS A 135 -12.94 10.17 -14.99
C CYS A 135 -11.75 9.26 -14.65
N LYS A 136 -10.81 9.80 -13.86
CA LYS A 136 -9.63 9.08 -13.36
C LYS A 136 -9.66 8.96 -11.84
N ASN A 137 -9.23 7.81 -11.32
CA ASN A 137 -8.92 7.68 -9.90
C ASN A 137 -7.46 8.10 -9.68
N VAL A 138 -7.26 9.09 -8.82
CA VAL A 138 -5.93 9.59 -8.44
C VAL A 138 -5.70 9.28 -6.97
N GLU A 139 -4.63 8.54 -6.70
CA GLU A 139 -4.08 8.39 -5.36
C GLU A 139 -3.04 9.49 -5.14
N VAL A 140 -3.12 10.15 -4.00
CA VAL A 140 -2.14 11.11 -3.51
C VAL A 140 -1.53 10.54 -2.24
N VAL A 141 -0.20 10.58 -2.14
CA VAL A 141 0.55 10.21 -0.95
C VAL A 141 1.46 11.38 -0.59
N ILE A 142 1.34 11.85 0.65
CA ILE A 142 2.18 12.88 1.24
C ILE A 142 3.08 12.19 2.26
N SER A 143 4.38 12.44 2.17
CA SER A 143 5.37 11.84 3.06
C SER A 143 6.41 12.86 3.51
N TYR A 144 6.99 12.63 4.68
CA TYR A 144 8.08 13.42 5.23
C TYR A 144 9.20 12.47 5.68
N ASP A 145 10.42 12.68 5.18
CA ASP A 145 11.52 11.72 5.29
C ASP A 145 11.16 10.28 4.85
N GLY A 146 10.14 10.13 4.00
CA GLY A 146 9.56 8.86 3.54
C GLY A 146 8.63 8.15 4.54
N ASP A 147 8.31 8.76 5.68
CA ASP A 147 7.22 8.30 6.54
C ASP A 147 5.89 8.88 6.03
N LEU A 148 4.82 8.09 6.08
CA LEU A 148 3.50 8.49 5.56
C LEU A 148 2.91 9.57 6.47
N VAL A 149 2.57 10.72 5.89
CA VAL A 149 1.89 11.83 6.57
C VAL A 149 0.39 11.78 6.29
N ASP A 150 0.01 11.71 5.03
CA ASP A 150 -1.39 11.62 4.61
C ASP A 150 -1.53 10.88 3.27
N ARG A 151 -2.72 10.33 3.03
CA ARG A 151 -3.08 9.64 1.79
C ARG A 151 -4.52 9.91 1.43
N GLY A 152 -4.73 10.35 0.20
CA GLY A 152 -6.06 10.55 -0.39
C GLY A 152 -6.26 9.70 -1.62
N LEU A 153 -7.47 9.17 -1.80
CA LEU A 153 -7.92 8.61 -3.07
C LEU A 153 -9.12 9.43 -3.55
N LYS A 154 -9.02 10.01 -4.75
CA LYS A 154 -10.09 10.86 -5.29
C LYS A 154 -10.40 10.51 -6.75
N ARG A 155 -11.69 10.44 -7.06
CA ARG A 155 -12.19 10.42 -8.45
C ARG A 155 -12.20 11.86 -8.97
N ILE A 156 -11.50 12.10 -10.07
CA ILE A 156 -11.45 13.40 -10.75
C ILE A 156 -12.00 13.22 -12.15
N CYS A 157 -13.02 14.01 -12.48
CA CYS A 157 -13.67 14.02 -13.78
C CYS A 157 -13.40 15.36 -14.47
N GLY A 158 -13.18 15.31 -15.78
CA GLY A 158 -13.02 16.49 -16.66
C GLY A 158 -14.25 16.76 -17.50
#